data_AF-A0A2T4AS05-F1
#
_entry.id   AF-A0A2T4AS05-F1
#
_cell.length_a   1.000
_cell.length_b   1.000
_cell.length_c   1.000
_cell.angle_alpha   90.00
_cell.angle_beta   90.00
_cell.angle_gamma   90.00
#
_symmetry.space_group_name_H-M   'P 1'
#
loop_
_entity.id
_entity.type
_entity.pdbx_description
1 polymer ?
#
loop_
_entity_poly.entity_id
_entity_poly.type
_entity_poly.pdbx_seq_one_letter_code
_entity_poly.pdbx_strand_id
1 'polypeptide(L)'
;MNQFKEFIRERTPSPSPSPSPSPSPAPAPAPMLLGPWQPPTQAQGTPLPWYPPAYTQQYPYYMYPPYMYPPQQPLVWHPQASVQVQPAVSPNSTWLQEVLHIPYSDDKDLNQVSNEKDAISLRHRVRAEQVMSTPEFRDWAIKAGSKELLVEGDFGYDDCHYISALSLLCATLTQGFRTREEYISAVFFCGCHGKYDQDNDDEDVGGVAIMKSMILQLLKQYHSFDLTGIEKDIKLDLLKDGDIDQLCGLFVWLIKRLPRDLILVCIIDGAVHFEIDAFEDGLQKVIKCLLSLSKDNTVPIPVKVLVTSPIQTEMTAHLFREEGDDDDSRFISLESFPEINYISAAIESDREMNEQLDAYEGNDE
;
A
#
# COMPACT_ATOMS: atom_id res chain seq x y z
N MET A 1 1.60 22.77 -13.03
CA MET A 1 0.32 22.07 -12.72
C MET A 1 -0.60 21.77 -13.92
N ASN A 2 -1.04 22.74 -14.74
CA ASN A 2 -1.93 22.47 -15.90
C ASN A 2 -1.30 21.57 -16.97
N GLN A 3 0.02 21.64 -17.16
CA GLN A 3 0.74 20.77 -18.10
C GLN A 3 0.71 19.30 -17.69
N PHE A 4 0.69 18.96 -16.39
CA PHE A 4 0.61 17.57 -15.95
C PHE A 4 -0.78 16.97 -16.16
N LYS A 5 -1.84 17.75 -15.90
CA LYS A 5 -3.22 17.33 -16.21
C LYS A 5 -3.38 17.04 -17.70
N GLU A 6 -2.80 17.85 -18.58
CA GLU A 6 -2.77 17.59 -20.02
C GLU A 6 -1.84 16.41 -20.38
N PHE A 7 -0.67 16.29 -19.75
CA PHE A 7 0.29 15.21 -19.96
C PHE A 7 -0.28 13.81 -19.65
N ILE A 8 -1.08 13.70 -18.59
CA ILE A 8 -1.77 12.46 -18.23
C ILE A 8 -3.03 12.23 -19.09
N ARG A 9 -3.71 13.29 -19.52
CA ARG A 9 -4.95 13.24 -20.32
C ARG A 9 -4.73 12.83 -21.77
N GLU A 10 -3.59 13.20 -22.37
CA GLU A 10 -3.36 13.02 -23.80
C GLU A 10 -3.03 11.59 -24.24
N ARG A 11 -2.79 10.62 -23.35
CA ARG A 11 -2.26 9.31 -23.76
C ARG A 11 -2.90 8.11 -23.06
N THR A 12 -4.14 7.84 -23.44
CA THR A 12 -4.63 6.46 -23.60
C THR A 12 -4.05 5.87 -24.90
N PRO A 13 -3.69 4.57 -24.94
CA PRO A 13 -3.48 3.91 -26.21
C PRO A 13 -4.82 3.86 -26.95
N SER A 14 -4.85 4.38 -28.18
CA SER A 14 -6.00 4.25 -29.08
C SER A 14 -6.45 2.78 -29.13
N PRO A 15 -7.76 2.49 -29.20
CA PRO A 15 -8.23 1.12 -29.40
C PRO A 15 -7.57 0.57 -30.67
N SER A 16 -6.91 -0.57 -30.52
CA SER A 16 -6.20 -1.29 -31.56
C SER A 16 -7.08 -1.35 -32.83
N PRO A 17 -6.55 -1.00 -34.02
CA PRO A 17 -7.30 -1.22 -35.24
C PRO A 17 -7.60 -2.72 -35.36
N SER A 18 -8.84 -3.00 -35.77
CA SER A 18 -9.38 -4.35 -35.96
C SER A 18 -8.39 -5.22 -36.75
N PRO A 19 -8.16 -6.49 -36.35
CA PRO A 19 -7.25 -7.34 -37.09
C PRO A 19 -7.83 -7.61 -38.48
N SER A 20 -7.10 -7.15 -39.50
CA SER A 20 -7.30 -7.57 -40.88
C SER A 20 -7.14 -9.10 -40.99
N PRO A 21 -7.94 -9.78 -41.84
CA PRO A 21 -8.01 -11.23 -41.87
C PRO A 21 -6.69 -11.86 -42.32
N SER A 22 -6.13 -12.72 -41.47
CA SER A 22 -4.95 -13.53 -41.77
C SER A 22 -5.22 -14.48 -42.95
N PRO A 23 -4.24 -14.72 -43.84
CA PRO A 23 -4.36 -15.73 -44.88
C PRO A 23 -4.35 -17.14 -44.27
N SER A 24 -5.13 -18.04 -44.88
CA SER A 24 -5.35 -19.42 -44.46
C SER A 24 -4.05 -20.21 -44.21
N PRO A 25 -3.99 -21.08 -43.18
CA PRO A 25 -2.84 -21.94 -42.96
C PRO A 25 -2.80 -23.08 -44.00
N ALA A 26 -1.58 -23.40 -44.44
CA ALA A 26 -1.27 -24.57 -45.24
C ALA A 26 -1.59 -25.88 -44.47
N PRO A 27 -1.92 -26.99 -45.16
CA PRO A 27 -2.33 -28.23 -44.52
C PRO A 27 -1.17 -28.88 -43.76
N ALA A 28 -1.44 -29.30 -42.52
CA ALA A 28 -0.52 -30.07 -41.69
C ALA A 28 -0.32 -31.49 -42.27
N PRO A 29 0.88 -32.10 -42.14
CA PRO A 29 1.11 -33.48 -42.50
C PRO A 29 0.43 -34.45 -41.52
N ALA A 30 0.02 -35.60 -42.05
CA ALA A 30 -0.76 -36.63 -41.39
C ALA A 30 -0.12 -37.20 -40.10
N PRO A 31 -0.92 -37.63 -39.11
CA PRO A 31 -0.42 -38.21 -37.88
C PRO A 31 0.14 -39.62 -38.11
N MET A 32 1.36 -39.87 -37.63
CA MET A 32 1.87 -41.22 -37.49
C MET A 32 1.13 -41.95 -36.36
N LEU A 33 0.54 -43.09 -36.71
CA LEU A 33 -0.08 -44.06 -35.81
C LEU A 33 0.98 -44.63 -34.85
N LEU A 34 0.97 -44.16 -33.60
CA LEU A 34 1.59 -44.87 -32.48
C LEU A 34 0.56 -45.86 -31.92
N GLY A 35 0.93 -47.13 -31.91
CA GLY A 35 0.11 -48.23 -31.38
C GLY A 35 -0.14 -48.13 -29.86
N PRO A 36 -1.10 -48.90 -29.34
CA PRO A 36 -1.52 -48.79 -27.94
C PRO A 36 -0.43 -49.28 -26.99
N TRP A 37 -0.04 -48.40 -26.06
CA TRP A 37 0.85 -48.69 -24.95
C TRP A 37 0.07 -49.46 -23.87
N GLN A 38 0.54 -50.66 -23.50
CA GLN A 38 -0.02 -51.47 -22.40
C GLN A 38 0.76 -51.23 -21.12
N PRO A 39 0.11 -50.92 -19.97
CA PRO A 39 0.78 -50.87 -18.68
C PRO A 39 1.01 -52.28 -18.11
N PRO A 40 2.09 -52.49 -17.33
CA PRO A 40 2.36 -53.77 -16.69
C PRO A 40 1.38 -54.06 -15.55
N THR A 41 0.82 -55.27 -15.58
CA THR A 41 -0.02 -55.88 -14.55
C THR A 41 0.69 -55.92 -13.19
N GLN A 42 0.16 -55.17 -12.21
CA GLN A 42 0.46 -55.40 -10.80
C GLN A 42 -0.48 -56.45 -10.23
N ALA A 43 0.14 -57.40 -9.53
CA ALA A 43 -0.49 -58.55 -8.90
C ALA A 43 -1.46 -58.13 -7.78
N GLN A 44 -2.62 -58.78 -7.76
CA GLN A 44 -3.61 -58.71 -6.70
C GLN A 44 -3.05 -59.33 -5.42
N GLY A 45 -2.91 -58.52 -4.37
CA GLY A 45 -2.70 -58.96 -2.99
C GLY A 45 -3.86 -58.49 -2.12
N THR A 46 -4.57 -59.44 -1.52
CA THR A 46 -5.67 -59.24 -0.57
C THR A 46 -5.23 -58.48 0.69
N PRO A 47 -6.04 -57.56 1.25
CA PRO A 47 -5.72 -56.88 2.50
C PRO A 47 -5.98 -57.79 3.72
N LEU A 48 -4.97 -57.92 4.59
CA LEU A 48 -5.10 -58.49 5.93
C LEU A 48 -5.51 -57.41 6.94
N PRO A 49 -6.36 -57.75 7.94
CA PRO A 49 -6.78 -56.81 8.98
C PRO A 49 -5.68 -56.59 10.03
N TRP A 50 -5.39 -55.32 10.32
CA TRP A 50 -4.52 -54.90 11.41
C TRP A 50 -5.28 -54.94 12.74
N TYR A 51 -4.72 -55.66 13.72
CA TYR A 51 -5.10 -55.59 15.14
C TYR A 51 -4.04 -54.79 15.92
N PRO A 52 -4.43 -53.94 16.87
CA PRO A 52 -3.48 -53.25 17.75
C PRO A 52 -2.96 -54.20 18.86
N PRO A 53 -1.70 -54.03 19.32
CA PRO A 53 -1.11 -54.87 20.35
C PRO A 53 -1.70 -54.57 21.74
N ALA A 54 -2.14 -55.63 22.41
CA ALA A 54 -2.50 -55.61 23.82
C ALA A 54 -1.23 -55.54 24.68
N TYR A 55 -1.01 -54.40 25.33
CA TYR A 55 -0.08 -54.30 26.45
C TYR A 55 -0.75 -54.88 27.70
N THR A 56 -0.25 -56.02 28.16
CA THR A 56 -0.55 -56.57 29.48
C THR A 56 0.21 -55.77 30.53
N GLN A 57 -0.49 -54.93 31.29
CA GLN A 57 -0.01 -54.46 32.59
C GLN A 57 -0.87 -55.07 33.70
N GLN A 58 -0.23 -55.94 34.48
CA GLN A 58 -0.72 -56.46 35.74
C GLN A 58 -0.81 -55.33 36.76
N TYR A 59 -1.99 -55.11 37.33
CA TYR A 59 -2.13 -54.41 38.61
C TYR A 59 -2.99 -55.23 39.57
N PRO A 60 -2.64 -55.26 40.87
CA PRO A 60 -3.21 -56.15 41.86
C PRO A 60 -4.63 -55.72 42.29
N TYR A 61 -5.50 -56.71 42.43
CA TYR A 61 -6.83 -56.59 43.04
C TYR A 61 -6.72 -56.12 44.49
N TYR A 62 -7.20 -54.91 44.79
CA TYR A 62 -7.62 -54.53 46.13
C TYR A 62 -9.15 -54.60 46.20
N MET A 63 -9.65 -55.58 46.96
CA MET A 63 -11.05 -55.64 47.38
C MET A 63 -11.36 -54.48 48.32
N TYR A 64 -12.36 -53.67 47.99
CA TYR A 64 -13.06 -52.79 48.94
C TYR A 64 -14.52 -53.25 49.10
N PRO A 65 -15.08 -53.23 50.33
CA PRO A 65 -16.42 -53.72 50.63
C PRO A 65 -17.54 -52.75 50.20
N PRO A 66 -18.78 -53.24 50.01
CA PRO A 66 -19.87 -52.47 49.45
C PRO A 66 -20.62 -51.69 50.53
N TYR A 67 -20.65 -50.36 50.45
CA TYR A 67 -21.65 -49.57 51.15
C TYR A 67 -22.20 -48.46 50.24
N MET A 68 -23.53 -48.54 50.04
CA MET A 68 -24.52 -47.47 49.83
C MET A 68 -24.25 -46.42 48.73
N TYR A 69 -24.90 -46.60 47.58
CA TYR A 69 -25.34 -45.48 46.73
C TYR A 69 -26.83 -45.18 46.98
N PRO A 70 -27.25 -43.91 47.12
CA PRO A 70 -28.66 -43.53 47.16
C PRO A 70 -29.31 -43.66 45.76
N PRO A 71 -30.64 -43.84 45.68
CA PRO A 71 -31.34 -44.05 44.42
C PRO A 71 -31.29 -42.80 43.54
N GLN A 72 -30.91 -42.96 42.27
CA GLN A 72 -30.94 -41.90 41.27
C GLN A 72 -32.40 -41.60 40.87
N GLN A 73 -32.77 -40.33 40.91
CA GLN A 73 -34.00 -39.85 40.29
C GLN A 73 -33.82 -39.79 38.76
N PRO A 74 -34.84 -40.13 37.96
CA PRO A 74 -34.73 -40.03 36.50
C PRO A 74 -34.60 -38.58 36.06
N LEU A 75 -33.49 -38.25 35.40
CA LEU A 75 -33.28 -36.99 34.68
C LEU A 75 -34.31 -36.86 33.56
N VAL A 76 -35.25 -35.93 33.73
CA VAL A 76 -36.17 -35.50 32.67
C VAL A 76 -35.34 -34.71 31.65
N TRP A 77 -35.16 -35.26 30.46
CA TRP A 77 -34.56 -34.53 29.34
C TRP A 77 -35.50 -33.40 28.92
N HIS A 78 -35.12 -32.16 29.21
CA HIS A 78 -35.68 -31.00 28.54
C HIS A 78 -34.87 -30.76 27.25
N PRO A 79 -35.50 -30.70 26.07
CA PRO A 79 -34.81 -30.26 24.86
C PRO A 79 -34.29 -28.84 25.12
N GLN A 80 -32.97 -28.65 25.17
CA GLN A 80 -32.42 -27.31 25.15
C GLN A 80 -32.89 -26.64 23.86
N ALA A 81 -33.50 -25.45 24.00
CA ALA A 81 -33.78 -24.59 22.88
C ALA A 81 -32.49 -24.46 22.06
N SER A 82 -32.54 -24.86 20.78
CA SER A 82 -31.41 -24.71 19.88
C SER A 82 -31.05 -23.23 19.87
N VAL A 83 -29.88 -22.90 20.44
CA VAL A 83 -29.25 -21.60 20.28
C VAL A 83 -29.12 -21.40 18.78
N GLN A 84 -29.96 -20.53 18.21
CA GLN A 84 -29.81 -20.11 16.83
C GLN A 84 -28.47 -19.39 16.77
N VAL A 85 -27.44 -20.09 16.30
CA VAL A 85 -26.19 -19.48 15.87
C VAL A 85 -26.58 -18.50 14.77
N GLN A 86 -26.53 -17.20 15.08
CA GLN A 86 -26.72 -16.19 14.04
C GLN A 86 -25.69 -16.47 12.94
N PRO A 87 -26.09 -16.45 11.65
CA PRO A 87 -25.14 -16.64 10.57
C PRO A 87 -24.05 -15.58 10.71
N ALA A 88 -22.80 -16.02 10.80
CA ALA A 88 -21.64 -15.15 10.85
C ALA A 88 -21.73 -14.17 9.68
N VAL A 89 -21.75 -12.87 9.96
CA VAL A 89 -21.74 -11.82 8.95
C VAL A 89 -20.53 -12.08 8.05
N SER A 90 -20.76 -12.27 6.76
CA SER A 90 -19.68 -12.45 5.79
C SER A 90 -18.78 -11.22 5.84
N PRO A 91 -17.46 -11.36 6.03
CA PRO A 91 -16.54 -10.22 6.05
C PRO A 91 -16.72 -9.39 4.77
N ASN A 92 -16.93 -8.09 4.91
CA ASN A 92 -17.02 -7.13 3.80
C ASN A 92 -16.13 -5.92 4.10
N SER A 93 -15.95 -5.03 3.14
CA SER A 93 -15.07 -3.86 3.30
C SER A 93 -15.44 -2.98 4.50
N THR A 94 -16.73 -2.84 4.82
CA THR A 94 -17.21 -2.08 5.98
C THR A 94 -16.78 -2.74 7.30
N TRP A 95 -16.91 -4.07 7.40
CA TRP A 95 -16.44 -4.82 8.56
C TRP A 95 -14.93 -4.65 8.76
N LEU A 96 -14.13 -4.69 7.68
CA LEU A 96 -12.68 -4.52 7.79
C LEU A 96 -12.31 -3.09 8.22
N GLN A 97 -13.05 -2.08 7.76
CA GLN A 97 -12.89 -0.70 8.23
C GLN A 97 -13.18 -0.56 9.73
N GLU A 98 -14.21 -1.23 10.24
CA GLU A 98 -14.52 -1.25 11.67
C GLU A 98 -13.40 -1.92 12.49
N VAL A 99 -12.85 -3.03 11.99
CA VAL A 99 -11.74 -3.74 12.66
C VAL A 99 -10.49 -2.87 12.76
N LEU A 100 -10.24 -2.03 11.76
CA LEU A 100 -9.05 -1.17 11.76
C LEU A 100 -9.17 0.04 12.71
N HIS A 101 -10.38 0.37 13.21
CA HIS A 101 -10.64 1.45 14.18
C HIS A 101 -10.15 2.86 13.78
N ILE A 102 -10.50 3.40 12.60
CA ILE A 102 -9.77 4.60 12.09
C ILE A 102 -10.68 5.77 11.65
N PRO A 103 -10.43 7.00 12.17
CA PRO A 103 -10.96 8.25 11.63
C PRO A 103 -10.06 8.90 10.55
N TYR A 104 -9.27 8.12 9.80
CA TYR A 104 -8.35 8.66 8.79
C TYR A 104 -9.07 8.98 7.48
N SER A 105 -8.78 10.17 6.94
CA SER A 105 -9.28 10.62 5.65
C SER A 105 -8.19 11.36 4.91
N ASP A 106 -7.65 10.73 3.87
CA ASP A 106 -6.70 11.31 2.91
C ASP A 106 -7.23 12.60 2.27
N ASP A 107 -8.55 12.77 2.15
CA ASP A 107 -9.15 14.04 1.71
C ASP A 107 -8.80 15.22 2.64
N LYS A 108 -8.65 14.99 3.96
CA LYS A 108 -8.23 16.04 4.89
C LYS A 108 -6.79 16.46 4.60
N ASP A 109 -5.89 15.49 4.45
CA ASP A 109 -4.49 15.74 4.15
C ASP A 109 -4.34 16.46 2.80
N LEU A 110 -5.04 15.99 1.76
CA LEU A 110 -5.02 16.61 0.44
C LEU A 110 -5.51 18.07 0.48
N ASN A 111 -6.53 18.36 1.28
CA ASN A 111 -7.03 19.71 1.47
C ASN A 111 -6.04 20.58 2.26
N GLN A 112 -5.46 20.05 3.34
CA GLN A 112 -4.43 20.74 4.12
C GLN A 112 -3.23 21.12 3.23
N VAL A 113 -2.68 20.14 2.49
CA VAL A 113 -1.57 20.37 1.55
C VAL A 113 -1.93 21.43 0.51
N SER A 114 -3.16 21.40 -0.02
CA SER A 114 -3.63 22.39 -0.99
C SER A 114 -3.74 23.80 -0.40
N ASN A 115 -4.14 23.91 0.87
CA ASN A 115 -4.29 25.19 1.57
C ASN A 115 -2.93 25.82 1.92
N GLU A 116 -1.88 25.02 2.14
CA GLU A 116 -0.52 25.49 2.43
C GLU A 116 0.24 25.98 1.18
N LYS A 117 -0.37 25.90 -0.01
CA LYS A 117 0.30 26.24 -1.28
C LYS A 117 0.91 27.64 -1.29
N ASP A 118 0.20 28.62 -0.75
CA ASP A 118 0.61 30.02 -0.79
C ASP A 118 1.67 30.35 0.28
N ALA A 119 1.78 29.53 1.33
CA ALA A 119 2.87 29.61 2.31
C ALA A 119 4.20 29.08 1.74
N ILE A 120 4.15 28.22 0.72
CA ILE A 120 5.34 27.63 0.11
C ILE A 120 5.93 28.57 -0.94
N SER A 121 7.22 28.89 -0.78
CA SER A 121 7.95 29.80 -1.67
C SER A 121 7.84 29.40 -3.15
N LEU A 122 7.71 30.39 -4.04
CA LEU A 122 7.62 30.15 -5.48
C LEU A 122 8.87 29.39 -5.99
N ARG A 123 10.05 29.70 -5.45
CA ARG A 123 11.31 29.00 -5.76
C ARG A 123 11.18 27.50 -5.52
N HIS A 124 10.69 27.08 -4.35
CA HIS A 124 10.53 25.66 -4.01
C HIS A 124 9.47 25.00 -4.90
N ARG A 125 8.35 25.68 -5.16
CA ARG A 125 7.29 25.18 -6.05
C ARG A 125 7.81 24.91 -7.46
N VAL A 126 8.55 25.85 -8.06
CA VAL A 126 9.11 25.64 -9.41
C VAL A 126 10.15 24.52 -9.41
N ARG A 127 11.01 24.42 -8.37
CA ARG A 127 12.01 23.35 -8.27
C ARG A 127 11.36 21.97 -8.15
N ALA A 128 10.31 21.83 -7.35
CA ALA A 128 9.52 20.60 -7.28
C ALA A 128 8.85 20.26 -8.62
N GLU A 129 8.34 21.25 -9.36
CA GLU A 129 7.75 21.01 -10.67
C GLU A 129 8.76 20.50 -11.72
N GLN A 130 10.06 20.82 -11.57
CA GLN A 130 11.10 20.31 -12.47
C GLN A 130 11.26 18.79 -12.41
N VAL A 131 10.88 18.15 -11.30
CA VAL A 131 10.87 16.68 -11.14
C VAL A 131 10.10 16.02 -12.29
N MET A 132 8.97 16.60 -12.70
CA MET A 132 8.15 16.03 -13.78
C MET A 132 8.84 16.02 -15.15
N SER A 133 9.90 16.81 -15.31
CA SER A 133 10.66 16.90 -16.55
C SER A 133 11.81 15.89 -16.64
N THR A 134 12.15 15.22 -15.54
CA THR A 134 13.29 14.29 -15.54
C THR A 134 12.93 12.96 -16.22
N PRO A 135 13.93 12.26 -16.81
CA PRO A 135 13.73 10.93 -17.38
C PRO A 135 13.23 9.91 -16.35
N GLU A 136 13.76 9.93 -15.14
CA GLU A 136 13.45 9.00 -14.05
C GLU A 136 11.98 9.10 -13.65
N PHE A 137 11.48 10.33 -13.47
CA PHE A 137 10.08 10.56 -13.15
C PHE A 137 9.16 10.12 -14.30
N ARG A 138 9.53 10.44 -15.54
CA ARG A 138 8.74 10.04 -16.72
C ARG A 138 8.68 8.52 -16.86
N ASP A 139 9.81 7.85 -16.63
CA ASP A 139 9.90 6.40 -16.65
C ASP A 139 9.03 5.78 -15.55
N TRP A 140 9.11 6.31 -14.34
CA TRP A 140 8.27 5.89 -13.23
C TRP A 140 6.79 6.09 -13.51
N ALA A 141 6.38 7.27 -14.00
CA ALA A 141 4.97 7.61 -14.18
C ALA A 141 4.32 6.90 -15.38
N ILE A 142 5.06 6.74 -16.50
CA ILE A 142 4.48 6.37 -17.80
C ILE A 142 4.66 4.89 -18.11
N LYS A 143 5.79 4.27 -17.78
CA LYS A 143 6.03 2.86 -18.16
C LYS A 143 4.96 1.97 -17.52
N ALA A 144 4.42 1.02 -18.28
CA ALA A 144 3.31 0.19 -17.80
C ALA A 144 3.67 -0.73 -16.63
N GLY A 145 4.96 -1.00 -16.41
CA GLY A 145 5.43 -1.89 -15.35
C GLY A 145 5.50 -1.25 -13.97
N SER A 146 5.68 -2.11 -12.97
CA SER A 146 6.04 -1.70 -11.62
C SER A 146 7.35 -0.92 -11.61
N LYS A 147 7.38 0.16 -10.84
CA LYS A 147 8.53 1.05 -10.72
C LYS A 147 8.53 1.78 -9.40
N GLU A 148 9.71 2.00 -8.87
CA GLU A 148 9.96 2.71 -7.62
C GLU A 148 10.77 3.97 -7.90
N LEU A 149 10.47 5.05 -7.17
CA LEU A 149 11.17 6.31 -7.27
C LEU A 149 11.26 6.97 -5.89
N LEU A 150 12.46 7.40 -5.53
CA LEU A 150 12.71 8.30 -4.41
C LEU A 150 13.05 9.69 -4.94
N VAL A 151 12.37 10.72 -4.43
CA VAL A 151 12.64 12.12 -4.74
C VAL A 151 13.02 12.87 -3.48
N GLU A 152 14.26 13.33 -3.41
CA GLU A 152 14.78 14.10 -2.28
C GLU A 152 14.93 15.57 -2.64
N GLY A 153 14.32 16.42 -1.82
CA GLY A 153 14.42 17.85 -1.90
C GLY A 153 15.75 18.39 -1.39
N ASP A 154 15.92 19.69 -1.60
CA ASP A 154 17.01 20.49 -1.05
C ASP A 154 16.42 21.86 -0.67
N PHE A 155 15.41 21.83 0.20
CA PHE A 155 14.68 23.02 0.62
C PHE A 155 15.25 23.66 1.90
N GLY A 156 16.30 23.10 2.49
CA GLY A 156 16.89 23.55 3.76
C GLY A 156 15.99 23.23 4.97
N TYR A 157 16.58 23.10 6.15
CA TYR A 157 15.83 22.79 7.38
C TYR A 157 14.99 23.97 7.90
N ASP A 158 15.47 25.19 7.73
CA ASP A 158 14.81 26.40 8.24
C ASP A 158 13.56 26.82 7.43
N ASP A 159 13.51 26.44 6.14
CA ASP A 159 12.36 26.64 5.27
C ASP A 159 11.50 25.35 5.13
N CYS A 160 11.84 24.31 5.90
CA CYS A 160 11.17 23.02 5.89
C CYS A 160 9.91 23.06 6.75
N HIS A 161 8.83 23.60 6.19
CA HIS A 161 7.51 23.35 6.73
C HIS A 161 7.19 21.85 6.63
N TYR A 162 6.36 21.35 7.56
CA TYR A 162 5.84 19.98 7.51
C TYR A 162 5.21 19.64 6.13
N ILE A 163 4.64 20.65 5.46
CA ILE A 163 4.16 20.55 4.09
C ILE A 163 5.15 21.24 3.16
N SER A 164 5.64 20.52 2.16
CA SER A 164 6.66 21.00 1.24
C SER A 164 6.14 21.19 -0.19
N ALA A 165 6.99 21.75 -1.06
CA ALA A 165 6.68 21.80 -2.49
C ALA A 165 6.54 20.41 -3.14
N LEU A 166 7.22 19.39 -2.60
CA LEU A 166 7.02 18.00 -3.02
C LEU A 166 5.67 17.46 -2.56
N SER A 167 5.15 17.91 -1.41
CA SER A 167 3.81 17.57 -0.95
C SER A 167 2.74 18.07 -1.93
N LEU A 168 2.89 19.31 -2.44
CA LEU A 168 2.00 19.84 -3.50
C LEU A 168 2.08 19.01 -4.79
N LEU A 169 3.29 18.58 -5.18
CA LEU A 169 3.47 17.69 -6.32
C LEU A 169 2.72 16.36 -6.07
N CYS A 170 2.96 15.69 -4.95
CA CYS A 170 2.29 14.45 -4.57
C CYS A 170 0.76 14.58 -4.57
N ALA A 171 0.21 15.64 -3.98
CA ALA A 171 -1.24 15.90 -4.00
C ALA A 171 -1.79 16.04 -5.43
N THR A 172 -1.05 16.75 -6.30
CA THR A 172 -1.39 16.91 -7.71
C THR A 172 -1.36 15.58 -8.46
N LEU A 173 -0.35 14.75 -8.21
CA LEU A 173 -0.21 13.42 -8.81
C LEU A 173 -1.36 12.52 -8.38
N THR A 174 -1.65 12.43 -7.08
CA THR A 174 -2.77 11.66 -6.53
C THR A 174 -4.09 12.05 -7.18
N GLN A 175 -4.40 13.36 -7.21
CA GLN A 175 -5.60 13.85 -7.87
C GLN A 175 -5.64 13.46 -9.35
N GLY A 176 -4.52 13.59 -10.06
CA GLY A 176 -4.40 13.21 -11.46
C GLY A 176 -4.68 11.72 -11.70
N PHE A 177 -4.07 10.83 -10.93
CA PHE A 177 -4.31 9.39 -11.04
C PHE A 177 -5.75 9.00 -10.70
N ARG A 178 -6.35 9.62 -9.68
CA ARG A 178 -7.75 9.34 -9.28
C ARG A 178 -8.80 9.74 -10.32
N THR A 179 -8.45 10.56 -11.32
CA THR A 179 -9.38 10.85 -12.44
C THR A 179 -9.52 9.68 -13.42
N ARG A 180 -8.74 8.60 -13.26
CA ARG A 180 -8.66 7.49 -14.20
C ARG A 180 -9.09 6.20 -13.52
N GLU A 181 -9.99 5.47 -14.18
CA GLU A 181 -10.54 4.21 -13.65
C GLU A 181 -9.50 3.08 -13.60
N GLU A 182 -8.42 3.17 -14.39
CA GLU A 182 -7.34 2.18 -14.38
C GLU A 182 -6.40 2.31 -13.19
N TYR A 183 -6.54 3.35 -12.37
CA TYR A 183 -5.62 3.66 -11.28
C TYR A 183 -6.31 3.58 -9.93
N ILE A 184 -5.65 2.91 -8.99
CA ILE A 184 -5.89 3.07 -7.56
C ILE A 184 -4.71 3.86 -7.02
N SER A 185 -4.96 5.01 -6.37
CA SER A 185 -3.90 5.85 -5.82
C SER A 185 -4.07 6.05 -4.32
N ALA A 186 -3.11 5.53 -3.56
CA ALA A 186 -3.00 5.72 -2.12
C ALA A 186 -1.85 6.69 -1.82
N VAL A 187 -2.12 7.69 -0.97
CA VAL A 187 -1.12 8.69 -0.56
C VAL A 187 -1.12 8.87 0.95
N PHE A 188 0.05 9.06 1.54
CA PHE A 188 0.18 9.44 2.94
C PHE A 188 1.16 10.61 3.06
N PHE A 189 0.77 11.67 3.75
CA PHE A 189 1.59 12.87 3.96
C PHE A 189 2.12 12.86 5.39
N CYS A 190 3.33 12.37 5.62
CA CYS A 190 3.91 12.24 6.96
C CYS A 190 3.94 13.57 7.73
N GLY A 191 4.12 14.69 7.03
CA GLY A 191 4.09 16.02 7.61
C GLY A 191 2.73 16.45 8.18
N CYS A 192 1.62 15.87 7.69
CA CYS A 192 0.30 16.13 8.26
C CYS A 192 0.07 15.43 9.61
N HIS A 193 0.92 14.47 9.98
CA HIS A 193 0.72 13.57 11.14
C HIS A 193 1.90 13.64 12.12
N GLY A 194 2.40 14.87 12.35
CA GLY A 194 3.57 15.14 13.19
C GLY A 194 3.28 15.12 14.69
N LYS A 195 4.37 15.13 15.50
CA LYS A 195 4.39 14.99 16.97
C LYS A 195 3.40 15.84 17.79
N TYR A 196 2.82 16.91 17.25
CA TYR A 196 1.93 17.80 17.99
C TYR A 196 0.48 17.33 18.07
N ASP A 197 0.08 16.31 17.29
CA ASP A 197 -1.24 15.67 17.43
C ASP A 197 -1.26 14.58 18.53
N GLN A 198 -0.17 14.40 19.28
CA GLN A 198 -0.06 13.44 20.39
C GLN A 198 -0.92 13.75 21.63
N ASP A 199 -1.72 14.83 21.62
CA ASP A 199 -2.68 15.09 22.70
C ASP A 199 -3.82 14.05 22.75
N ASN A 200 -3.94 13.19 21.73
CA ASN A 200 -4.73 11.95 21.77
C ASN A 200 -3.80 10.73 21.80
N ASP A 201 -3.68 10.08 22.97
CA ASP A 201 -3.01 8.79 23.16
C ASP A 201 -3.60 7.65 22.28
N ASP A 202 -4.72 7.89 21.60
CA ASP A 202 -5.47 6.92 20.80
C ASP A 202 -5.22 7.00 19.27
N GLU A 203 -4.38 7.94 18.79
CA GLU A 203 -4.17 8.11 17.34
C GLU A 203 -2.97 7.29 16.84
N ASP A 204 -3.22 6.42 15.85
CA ASP A 204 -2.15 5.66 15.18
C ASP A 204 -1.14 6.63 14.55
N VAL A 205 0.16 6.40 14.76
CA VAL A 205 1.26 7.20 14.20
C VAL A 205 2.30 6.32 13.49
N GLY A 206 3.19 6.94 12.72
CA GLY A 206 4.30 6.23 12.09
C GLY A 206 3.86 5.23 11.02
N GLY A 207 4.57 4.10 10.92
CA GLY A 207 4.28 3.06 9.92
C GLY A 207 2.89 2.44 10.03
N VAL A 208 2.34 2.35 11.26
CA VAL A 208 0.99 1.82 11.52
C VAL A 208 -0.05 2.70 10.82
N ALA A 209 0.04 4.02 11.02
CA ALA A 209 -0.83 5.00 10.37
C ALA A 209 -0.74 4.92 8.84
N ILE A 210 0.49 4.81 8.29
CA ILE A 210 0.70 4.70 6.84
C ILE A 210 -0.04 3.49 6.28
N MET A 211 0.18 2.29 6.82
CA MET A 211 -0.45 1.08 6.27
C MET A 211 -1.96 1.10 6.43
N LYS A 212 -2.45 1.48 7.61
CA LYS A 212 -3.88 1.62 7.88
C LYS A 212 -4.53 2.57 6.88
N SER A 213 -3.94 3.74 6.66
CA SER A 213 -4.37 4.71 5.64
C SER A 213 -4.39 4.12 4.22
N MET A 214 -3.32 3.45 3.80
CA MET A 214 -3.23 2.88 2.45
C MET A 214 -4.26 1.77 2.23
N ILE A 215 -4.49 0.91 3.22
CA ILE A 215 -5.53 -0.12 3.17
C ILE A 215 -6.91 0.53 3.05
N LEU A 216 -7.20 1.58 3.81
CA LEU A 216 -8.47 2.28 3.71
C LEU A 216 -8.69 2.90 2.33
N GLN A 217 -7.68 3.60 1.80
CA GLN A 217 -7.77 4.22 0.48
C GLN A 217 -7.98 3.18 -0.61
N LEU A 218 -7.37 1.99 -0.48
CA LEU A 218 -7.59 0.85 -1.36
C LEU A 218 -9.04 0.35 -1.28
N LEU A 219 -9.57 0.12 -0.07
CA LEU A 219 -10.95 -0.34 0.15
C LEU A 219 -12.01 0.71 -0.30
N LYS A 220 -11.67 2.00 -0.21
CA LYS A 220 -12.51 3.11 -0.68
C LYS A 220 -12.55 3.22 -2.20
N GLN A 221 -11.46 2.89 -2.90
CA GLN A 221 -11.41 2.97 -4.35
C GLN A 221 -11.86 1.67 -5.03
N TYR A 222 -11.73 0.52 -4.35
CA TYR A 222 -12.18 -0.78 -4.85
C TYR A 222 -13.06 -1.50 -3.83
N HIS A 223 -14.36 -1.59 -4.13
CA HIS A 223 -15.37 -2.12 -3.20
C HIS A 223 -15.66 -3.62 -3.37
N SER A 224 -15.15 -4.25 -4.43
CA SER A 224 -15.53 -5.61 -4.83
C SER A 224 -14.59 -6.69 -4.28
N PHE A 225 -13.94 -6.44 -3.14
CA PHE A 225 -13.09 -7.46 -2.51
C PHE A 225 -13.92 -8.62 -1.95
N ASP A 226 -13.55 -9.84 -2.34
CA ASP A 226 -13.97 -11.04 -1.63
C ASP A 226 -13.03 -11.27 -0.43
N LEU A 227 -13.54 -10.99 0.78
CA LEU A 227 -12.80 -11.13 2.03
C LEU A 227 -12.91 -12.54 2.63
N THR A 228 -13.50 -13.50 1.91
CA THR A 228 -13.67 -14.87 2.40
C THR A 228 -12.31 -15.52 2.66
N GLY A 229 -12.11 -16.03 3.88
CA GLY A 229 -10.89 -16.74 4.26
C GLY A 229 -9.72 -15.83 4.67
N ILE A 230 -9.95 -14.53 4.83
CA ILE A 230 -8.95 -13.57 5.33
C ILE A 230 -8.31 -14.04 6.64
N GLU A 231 -9.07 -14.70 7.51
CA GLU A 231 -8.64 -15.21 8.82
C GLU A 231 -7.61 -16.34 8.76
N LYS A 232 -7.40 -16.95 7.58
CA LYS A 232 -6.39 -18.00 7.39
C LYS A 232 -4.99 -17.43 7.23
N ASP A 233 -4.91 -16.25 6.62
CA ASP A 233 -3.65 -15.61 6.26
C ASP A 233 -3.33 -14.46 7.23
N ILE A 234 -4.36 -13.82 7.80
CA ILE A 234 -4.23 -12.60 8.59
C ILE A 234 -4.78 -12.79 10.01
N LYS A 235 -3.97 -12.45 11.02
CA LYS A 235 -4.35 -12.51 12.42
C LYS A 235 -5.08 -11.23 12.82
N LEU A 236 -6.40 -11.31 12.91
CA LEU A 236 -7.26 -10.14 13.13
C LEU A 236 -7.03 -9.42 14.47
N ASP A 237 -6.66 -10.15 15.53
CA ASP A 237 -6.39 -9.52 16.83
C ASP A 237 -5.13 -8.65 16.76
N LEU A 238 -4.08 -9.13 16.10
CA LEU A 238 -2.85 -8.36 15.89
C LEU A 238 -3.05 -7.15 14.96
N LEU A 239 -3.98 -7.23 13.99
CA LEU A 239 -4.36 -6.06 13.19
C LEU A 239 -4.95 -4.94 14.05
N LYS A 240 -5.81 -5.30 15.02
CA LYS A 240 -6.41 -4.32 15.94
C LYS A 240 -5.36 -3.66 16.81
N ASP A 241 -4.39 -4.44 17.26
CA ASP A 241 -3.26 -3.97 18.07
C ASP A 241 -2.23 -3.15 17.25
N GLY A 242 -2.45 -2.94 15.95
CA GLY A 242 -1.57 -2.14 15.10
C GLY A 242 -0.28 -2.85 14.69
N ASP A 243 -0.25 -4.19 14.70
CA ASP A 243 0.93 -4.96 14.27
C ASP A 243 1.24 -4.67 12.79
N ILE A 244 2.38 -4.04 12.56
CA ILE A 244 2.78 -3.54 11.24
C ILE A 244 3.00 -4.68 10.23
N ASP A 245 3.47 -5.85 10.69
CA ASP A 245 3.70 -7.00 9.82
C ASP A 245 2.38 -7.61 9.36
N GLN A 246 1.37 -7.67 10.23
CA GLN A 246 0.01 -8.05 9.85
C GLN A 246 -0.64 -7.02 8.91
N LEU A 247 -0.43 -5.73 9.13
CA LEU A 247 -0.95 -4.68 8.24
C LEU A 247 -0.33 -4.76 6.84
N CYS A 248 1.00 -4.93 6.76
CA CYS A 248 1.70 -5.23 5.51
C CYS A 248 1.17 -6.51 4.85
N GLY A 249 0.98 -7.58 5.63
CA GLY A 249 0.40 -8.84 5.15
C GLY A 249 -1.00 -8.65 4.57
N LEU A 250 -1.86 -7.90 5.24
CA LEU A 250 -3.21 -7.58 4.79
C LEU A 250 -3.17 -6.78 3.48
N PHE A 251 -2.33 -5.75 3.40
CA PHE A 251 -2.18 -4.94 2.20
C PHE A 251 -1.75 -5.78 0.99
N VAL A 252 -0.72 -6.62 1.16
CA VAL A 252 -0.28 -7.58 0.14
C VAL A 252 -1.41 -8.54 -0.26
N TRP A 253 -2.15 -9.06 0.72
CA TRP A 253 -3.26 -9.99 0.51
C TRP A 253 -4.39 -9.37 -0.33
N LEU A 254 -4.72 -8.10 -0.09
CA LEU A 254 -5.70 -7.34 -0.85
C LEU A 254 -5.22 -7.08 -2.28
N ILE A 255 -3.97 -6.63 -2.44
CA ILE A 255 -3.40 -6.30 -3.75
C ILE A 255 -3.38 -7.53 -4.68
N LYS A 256 -3.05 -8.71 -4.16
CA LYS A 256 -3.04 -9.95 -4.94
C LYS A 256 -4.42 -10.36 -5.48
N ARG A 257 -5.49 -9.71 -5.02
CA ARG A 257 -6.89 -9.96 -5.44
C ARG A 257 -7.44 -8.86 -6.36
N LEU A 258 -6.63 -7.87 -6.72
CA LEU A 258 -7.05 -6.84 -7.66
C LEU A 258 -7.13 -7.38 -9.11
N PRO A 259 -8.08 -6.87 -9.92
CA PRO A 259 -8.13 -7.13 -11.36
C PRO A 259 -6.85 -6.68 -12.09
N ARG A 260 -6.44 -7.44 -13.13
CA ARG A 260 -5.17 -7.25 -13.86
C ARG A 260 -5.08 -5.97 -14.70
N ASP A 261 -6.22 -5.34 -14.95
CA ASP A 261 -6.36 -4.11 -15.71
C ASP A 261 -6.12 -2.85 -14.87
N LEU A 262 -5.91 -3.00 -13.57
CA LEU A 262 -5.60 -1.90 -12.66
C LEU A 262 -4.10 -1.67 -12.49
N ILE A 263 -3.74 -0.46 -12.08
CA ILE A 263 -2.40 -0.05 -11.64
C ILE A 263 -2.53 0.53 -10.24
N LEU A 264 -1.71 0.05 -9.31
CA LEU A 264 -1.62 0.63 -7.98
C LEU A 264 -0.51 1.68 -7.94
N VAL A 265 -0.81 2.85 -7.40
CA VAL A 265 0.16 3.90 -7.10
C VAL A 265 0.16 4.17 -5.60
N CYS A 266 1.28 3.91 -4.94
CA CYS A 266 1.51 4.20 -3.53
C CYS A 266 2.47 5.38 -3.41
N ILE A 267 2.06 6.42 -2.69
CA ILE A 267 2.84 7.63 -2.46
C ILE A 267 3.04 7.84 -0.96
N ILE A 268 4.28 7.96 -0.51
CA ILE A 268 4.63 8.38 0.86
C ILE A 268 5.38 9.70 0.73
N ASP A 269 4.78 10.77 1.25
CA ASP A 269 5.34 12.11 1.18
C ASP A 269 5.90 12.56 2.53
N GLY A 270 7.07 13.20 2.51
CA GLY A 270 7.73 13.71 3.71
C GLY A 270 8.33 12.63 4.59
N ALA A 271 8.91 11.58 4.00
CA ALA A 271 9.42 10.40 4.73
C ALA A 271 10.35 10.76 5.92
N VAL A 272 11.17 11.81 5.77
CA VAL A 272 12.08 12.28 6.83
C VAL A 272 11.39 12.60 8.15
N HIS A 273 10.11 12.97 8.16
CA HIS A 273 9.38 13.26 9.39
C HIS A 273 9.19 12.02 10.28
N PHE A 274 9.21 10.82 9.69
CA PHE A 274 9.13 9.53 10.38
C PHE A 274 10.47 8.79 10.40
N GLU A 275 11.53 9.38 9.83
CA GLU A 275 12.90 8.89 9.93
C GLU A 275 13.56 9.39 11.24
N ILE A 276 12.93 9.01 12.34
CA ILE A 276 13.38 9.28 13.71
C ILE A 276 13.22 8.01 14.53
N ASP A 277 14.04 7.81 15.56
CA ASP A 277 14.12 6.58 16.36
C ASP A 277 12.76 5.96 16.75
N ALA A 278 11.77 6.80 17.07
CA ALA A 278 10.44 6.36 17.49
C ALA A 278 9.60 5.72 16.36
N PHE A 279 9.81 6.11 15.11
CA PHE A 279 8.96 5.72 13.97
C PHE A 279 9.73 5.03 12.84
N GLU A 280 11.06 5.06 12.87
CA GLU A 280 11.92 4.59 11.80
C GLU A 280 11.72 3.12 11.47
N ASP A 281 11.66 2.21 12.46
CA ASP A 281 11.44 0.77 12.21
C ASP A 281 10.11 0.52 11.48
N GLY A 282 9.05 1.22 11.90
CA GLY A 282 7.74 1.13 11.27
C GLY A 282 7.78 1.64 9.83
N LEU A 283 8.37 2.82 9.60
CA LEU A 283 8.55 3.38 8.25
C LEU A 283 9.38 2.45 7.35
N GLN A 284 10.47 1.90 7.89
CA GLN A 284 11.35 0.99 7.17
C GLN A 284 10.59 -0.26 6.71
N LYS A 285 9.77 -0.86 7.58
CA LYS A 285 8.93 -2.02 7.25
C LYS A 285 7.90 -1.71 6.17
N VAL A 286 7.26 -0.54 6.24
CA VAL A 286 6.32 -0.06 5.21
C VAL A 286 7.01 0.04 3.86
N ILE A 287 8.12 0.78 3.78
CA ILE A 287 8.82 1.01 2.52
C ILE A 287 9.30 -0.33 1.96
N LYS A 288 9.91 -1.21 2.78
CA LYS A 288 10.30 -2.56 2.35
C LYS A 288 9.13 -3.37 1.81
N CYS A 289 7.95 -3.29 2.44
CA CYS A 289 6.75 -3.97 1.95
C CYS A 289 6.35 -3.47 0.56
N LEU A 290 6.32 -2.15 0.34
CA LEU A 290 5.98 -1.54 -0.95
C LEU A 290 7.00 -1.88 -2.05
N LEU A 291 8.30 -1.79 -1.74
CA LEU A 291 9.39 -2.15 -2.66
C LEU A 291 9.40 -3.65 -2.98
N SER A 292 8.95 -4.50 -2.06
CA SER A 292 8.83 -5.94 -2.32
C SER A 292 7.64 -6.22 -3.24
N LEU A 293 6.52 -5.50 -3.07
CA LEU A 293 5.33 -5.62 -3.92
C LEU A 293 5.61 -5.22 -5.37
N SER A 294 6.38 -4.15 -5.61
CA SER A 294 6.76 -3.74 -6.96
C SER A 294 7.63 -4.76 -7.70
N LYS A 295 8.37 -5.60 -6.96
CA LYS A 295 9.25 -6.64 -7.51
C LYS A 295 8.62 -8.04 -7.53
N ASP A 296 7.48 -8.23 -6.87
CA ASP A 296 6.81 -9.53 -6.75
C ASP A 296 6.05 -9.88 -8.03
N ASN A 297 6.62 -10.76 -8.86
CA ASN A 297 6.01 -11.27 -10.09
C ASN A 297 4.70 -12.08 -9.87
N THR A 298 4.35 -12.40 -8.62
CA THR A 298 3.06 -13.03 -8.29
C THR A 298 1.93 -12.01 -8.12
N VAL A 299 2.25 -10.71 -8.03
CA VAL A 299 1.26 -9.63 -8.00
C VAL A 299 0.68 -9.46 -9.41
N PRO A 300 -0.66 -9.48 -9.58
CA PRO A 300 -1.29 -9.47 -10.89
C PRO A 300 -1.30 -8.10 -11.60
N ILE A 301 -0.95 -7.04 -10.88
CA ILE A 301 -1.02 -5.65 -11.34
C ILE A 301 0.34 -4.96 -11.22
N PRO A 302 0.61 -3.93 -12.05
CA PRO A 302 1.73 -3.04 -11.83
C PRO A 302 1.58 -2.25 -10.52
N VAL A 303 2.67 -2.13 -9.76
CA VAL A 303 2.75 -1.35 -8.52
C VAL A 303 3.80 -0.26 -8.69
N LYS A 304 3.37 1.00 -8.59
CA LYS A 304 4.21 2.19 -8.62
C LYS A 304 4.40 2.73 -7.22
N VAL A 305 5.64 2.88 -6.78
CA VAL A 305 5.99 3.41 -5.47
C VAL A 305 6.70 4.73 -5.65
N LEU A 306 6.19 5.80 -5.05
CA LEU A 306 6.87 7.09 -4.95
C LEU A 306 7.08 7.41 -3.48
N VAL A 307 8.32 7.65 -3.09
CA VAL A 307 8.64 8.20 -1.78
C VAL A 307 9.28 9.57 -2.02
N THR A 308 8.85 10.57 -1.26
CA THR A 308 9.43 11.91 -1.33
C THR A 308 9.89 12.35 0.05
N SER A 309 10.89 13.21 0.07
CA SER A 309 11.33 13.89 1.27
C SER A 309 11.73 15.32 0.92
N PRO A 310 11.38 16.35 1.70
CA PRO A 310 11.77 17.73 1.43
C PRO A 310 13.28 17.99 1.56
N ILE A 311 13.99 17.08 2.22
CA ILE A 311 15.44 17.08 2.44
C ILE A 311 15.98 15.66 2.24
N GLN A 312 17.30 15.51 2.26
CA GLN A 312 17.94 14.19 2.17
C GLN A 312 17.56 13.29 3.33
N THR A 313 17.44 12.00 3.04
CA THR A 313 17.23 10.92 4.01
C THR A 313 18.43 9.99 4.02
N GLU A 314 18.65 9.31 5.14
CA GLU A 314 19.71 8.31 5.29
C GLU A 314 19.13 6.90 5.15
N MET A 315 18.21 6.53 6.03
CA MET A 315 17.57 5.22 6.07
C MET A 315 16.73 5.00 4.80
N THR A 316 15.87 5.97 4.45
CA THR A 316 15.00 5.83 3.28
C THR A 316 15.82 5.72 1.99
N ALA A 317 16.84 6.57 1.80
CA ALA A 317 17.76 6.47 0.67
C ALA A 317 18.47 5.12 0.58
N HIS A 318 18.89 4.55 1.72
CA HIS A 318 19.51 3.22 1.75
C HIS A 318 18.55 2.11 1.27
N LEU A 319 17.24 2.22 1.50
CA LEU A 319 16.28 1.20 1.03
C LEU A 319 16.11 1.19 -0.50
N PHE A 320 16.31 2.33 -1.15
CA PHE A 320 16.19 2.46 -2.61
C PHE A 320 17.48 2.11 -3.36
N ARG A 321 18.62 2.07 -2.66
CA ARG A 321 19.91 1.62 -3.18
C ARG A 321 20.05 0.12 -2.92
N GLU A 322 19.85 -0.71 -3.93
CA GLU A 322 20.21 -2.13 -3.80
C GLU A 322 21.73 -2.29 -3.71
N GLU A 323 22.20 -3.21 -2.86
CA GLU A 323 23.63 -3.54 -2.80
C GLU A 323 24.11 -4.05 -4.16
N GLY A 324 24.93 -3.26 -4.84
CA GLY A 324 25.53 -3.59 -6.14
C GLY A 324 24.75 -3.12 -7.37
N ASP A 325 23.73 -2.27 -7.19
CA ASP A 325 22.97 -1.65 -8.26
C ASP A 325 23.38 -0.16 -8.41
N ASP A 326 24.19 0.14 -9.43
CA ASP A 326 24.59 1.51 -9.79
C ASP A 326 23.48 2.23 -10.60
N ASP A 327 22.26 1.67 -10.68
CA ASP A 327 21.14 2.28 -11.40
C ASP A 327 20.51 3.42 -10.59
N ASP A 328 21.02 4.64 -10.85
CA ASP A 328 20.48 5.90 -10.34
C ASP A 328 19.06 6.21 -10.86
N SER A 329 18.47 5.39 -11.75
CA SER A 329 17.13 5.66 -12.33
C SER A 329 15.97 5.62 -11.34
N ARG A 330 16.22 5.16 -10.10
CA ARG A 330 15.25 5.15 -9.00
C ARG A 330 15.36 6.36 -8.07
N PHE A 331 16.23 7.32 -8.39
CA PHE A 331 16.55 8.41 -7.49
C PHE A 331 16.59 9.77 -8.21
N ILE A 332 15.96 10.77 -7.61
CA ILE A 332 16.08 12.17 -8.02
C ILE A 332 16.48 12.98 -6.80
N SER A 333 17.65 13.59 -6.82
CA SER A 333 18.03 14.61 -5.84
C SER A 333 17.91 15.99 -6.45
N LEU A 334 17.08 16.84 -5.83
CA LEU A 334 16.90 18.22 -6.25
C LEU A 334 18.18 19.04 -6.02
N GLU A 335 19.09 18.64 -5.14
CA GLU A 335 20.40 19.29 -4.94
C GLU A 335 21.17 19.40 -6.27
N SER A 336 21.07 18.36 -7.11
CA SER A 336 21.74 18.30 -8.42
C SER A 336 21.13 19.24 -9.48
N PHE A 337 19.94 19.80 -9.22
CA PHE A 337 19.28 20.68 -10.18
C PHE A 337 19.96 22.05 -10.22
N PRO A 338 20.11 22.67 -11.40
CA PRO A 338 20.70 24.00 -11.50
C PRO A 338 19.87 25.01 -10.71
N GLU A 339 20.55 25.88 -9.95
CA GLU A 339 19.88 26.99 -9.31
C GLU A 339 19.19 27.86 -10.38
N ILE A 340 17.91 28.12 -10.19
CA ILE A 340 17.12 28.90 -11.13
C ILE A 340 17.43 30.39 -10.90
N ASN A 341 18.53 30.86 -11.47
CA ASN A 341 18.97 32.26 -11.36
C ASN A 341 17.95 33.28 -11.93
N TYR A 342 17.02 32.85 -12.79
CA TYR A 342 15.97 33.71 -13.33
C TYR A 342 14.84 34.00 -12.34
N ILE A 343 14.67 33.17 -11.30
CA ILE A 343 13.66 33.39 -10.27
C ILE A 343 14.14 34.43 -9.27
N SER A 344 15.45 34.61 -9.07
CA SER A 344 15.97 35.69 -8.21
C SER A 344 15.49 37.08 -8.66
N ALA A 345 15.43 37.33 -9.97
CA ALA A 345 14.89 38.58 -10.52
C ALA A 345 13.35 38.69 -10.39
N ALA A 346 12.62 37.58 -10.47
CA ALA A 346 11.17 37.56 -10.27
C ALA A 346 10.79 37.67 -8.78
N ILE A 347 11.60 37.10 -7.89
CA ILE A 347 11.46 37.20 -6.43
C ILE A 347 11.84 38.60 -5.95
N GLU A 348 12.89 39.21 -6.50
CA GLU A 348 13.20 40.64 -6.26
C GLU A 348 12.02 41.52 -6.70
N SER A 349 11.41 41.22 -7.85
CA SER A 349 10.22 41.93 -8.33
C SER A 349 8.98 41.73 -7.44
N ASP A 350 8.73 40.53 -6.91
CA ASP A 350 7.60 40.27 -5.99
C ASP A 350 7.84 40.90 -4.60
N ARG A 351 9.10 40.90 -4.13
CA ARG A 351 9.48 41.55 -2.87
C ARG A 351 9.34 43.07 -2.97
N GLU A 352 9.77 43.67 -4.08
CA GLU A 352 9.57 45.10 -4.35
C GLU A 352 8.08 45.47 -4.48
N MET A 353 7.25 44.58 -5.01
CA MET A 353 5.79 44.80 -5.12
C MET A 353 5.10 44.78 -3.76
N ASN A 354 5.47 43.84 -2.87
CA ASN A 354 4.90 43.75 -1.53
C ASN A 354 5.39 44.89 -0.62
N GLU A 355 6.67 45.26 -0.71
CA GLU A 355 7.20 46.43 0.03
C GLU A 355 6.53 47.76 -0.43
N GLN A 356 6.12 47.87 -1.70
CA GLN A 356 5.37 49.03 -2.21
C GLN A 356 3.91 49.06 -1.75
N LEU A 357 3.27 47.90 -1.56
CA LEU A 357 1.91 47.79 -1.03
C LEU A 357 1.86 48.18 0.46
N ASP A 358 2.81 47.69 1.25
CA ASP A 358 2.92 48.02 2.68
C ASP A 358 3.25 49.51 2.91
N ALA A 359 4.03 50.12 2.01
CA ALA A 359 4.34 51.55 2.05
C ALA A 359 3.15 52.45 1.64
N TYR A 360 2.18 51.91 0.89
CA TYR A 360 0.97 52.62 0.51
C TYR A 360 -0.10 52.58 1.62
N GLU A 361 -0.20 51.47 2.36
CA GLU A 361 -1.16 51.32 3.46
C GLU A 361 -0.73 52.06 4.75
N GLY A 362 0.55 52.40 4.90
CA GLY A 362 1.08 53.16 6.04
C GLY A 362 0.96 54.69 5.98
N ASN A 363 0.31 55.27 4.97
CA ASN A 363 0.20 56.72 4.77
C ASN A 363 -1.21 57.31 4.96
N ASP A 364 -2.19 56.51 5.41
CA ASP A 364 -3.58 56.93 5.67
C ASP A 364 -3.93 57.00 7.18
N GLU A 365 -2.96 57.33 8.06
CA GLU A 365 -3.21 57.71 9.47
C GLU A 365 -2.97 59.20 9.77
#